data_AF-C0A0V4-F1
#
_entry.id   AF-C0A0V4-F1
#
_cell.length_a   1.000
_cell.length_b   1.000
_cell.length_c   1.000
_cell.angle_alpha   90.00
_cell.angle_beta   90.00
_cell.angle_gamma   90.00
#
_symmetry.space_group_name_H-M   'P 1'
#
loop_
_entity.id
_entity.type
_entity.pdbx_description
1 polymer ?
#
loop_
_entity_poly.entity_id
_entity_poly.type
_entity_poly.pdbx_seq_one_letter_code
_entity_poly.pdbx_strand_id
1 'polypeptide(L)'
;GVSILENDLSKNEPESVRKNLEILKENMHELQLGSTYPDYDKNAYDLYQDHFWDPDTDNNFSKDNSWYLAYSIPDTGESQIRKFSALARYEWQRGNYKQATFYLGEAMHYFGDIDTPYHPANVTAVDSAGHVKFETFAEERKEQYKINTVGCKTNEDFYADILKNKDFNAWSKEYARGFAKTGKSIYYSHASMSHSWDDWDYAAKVTLANSQKGTAGYIYRFL
;
A
#
# COMPACT_ATOMS: atom_id res chain seq x y z
N GLY A 1 -0.52 -3.43 -9.63
CA GLY A 1 -1.95 -3.14 -9.39
C GLY A 1 -2.79 -3.24 -10.65
N VAL A 2 -2.82 -2.19 -11.48
CA VAL A 2 -3.76 -2.07 -12.62
C VAL A 2 -3.69 -3.25 -13.61
N SER A 3 -2.51 -3.61 -14.12
CA SER A 3 -2.38 -4.73 -15.07
C SER A 3 -2.78 -6.10 -14.48
N ILE A 4 -2.62 -6.28 -13.16
CA ILE A 4 -3.07 -7.49 -12.46
C ILE A 4 -4.59 -7.55 -12.50
N LEU A 5 -5.25 -6.45 -12.12
CA LEU A 5 -6.71 -6.39 -12.13
C LEU A 5 -7.27 -6.60 -13.54
N GLU A 6 -6.66 -6.00 -14.56
CA GLU A 6 -7.06 -6.20 -15.96
C GLU A 6 -7.01 -7.69 -16.37
N ASN A 7 -5.95 -8.39 -16.00
CA ASN A 7 -5.82 -9.82 -16.25
C ASN A 7 -6.82 -10.65 -15.44
N ASP A 8 -7.17 -10.21 -14.24
CA ASP A 8 -8.01 -10.94 -13.29
C ASP A 8 -9.52 -10.68 -13.47
N LEU A 9 -9.91 -9.62 -14.19
CA LEU A 9 -11.32 -9.30 -14.45
C LEU A 9 -12.08 -10.49 -15.06
N SER A 10 -13.05 -11.03 -14.33
CA SER A 10 -13.90 -12.10 -14.81
C SER A 10 -14.85 -11.61 -15.92
N LYS A 11 -15.33 -12.50 -16.79
CA LYS A 11 -16.18 -12.11 -17.93
C LYS A 11 -17.54 -11.53 -17.52
N ASN A 12 -18.01 -11.85 -16.31
CA ASN A 12 -19.30 -11.41 -15.76
C ASN A 12 -19.22 -10.08 -14.99
N GLU A 13 -18.07 -9.43 -14.93
CA GLU A 13 -17.96 -8.09 -14.32
C GLU A 13 -18.83 -7.06 -15.07
N PRO A 14 -19.54 -6.17 -14.33
CA PRO A 14 -20.32 -5.11 -14.95
C PRO A 14 -19.49 -4.24 -15.88
N GLU A 15 -20.11 -3.78 -16.97
CA GLU A 15 -19.45 -2.88 -17.93
C GLU A 15 -18.99 -1.57 -17.26
N SER A 16 -19.65 -1.13 -16.18
CA SER A 16 -19.24 0.04 -15.39
C SER A 16 -17.84 -0.12 -14.78
N VAL A 17 -17.50 -1.30 -14.26
CA VAL A 17 -16.17 -1.58 -13.69
C VAL A 17 -15.11 -1.46 -14.79
N ARG A 18 -15.38 -2.02 -15.98
CA ARG A 18 -14.47 -1.94 -17.13
C ARG A 18 -14.30 -0.50 -17.60
N LYS A 19 -15.38 0.26 -17.72
CA LYS A 19 -15.33 1.68 -18.12
C LYS A 19 -14.52 2.51 -17.12
N ASN A 20 -14.73 2.32 -15.81
CA ASN A 20 -13.96 3.01 -14.79
C ASN A 20 -12.48 2.59 -14.81
N LEU A 21 -12.17 1.32 -15.07
CA LEU A 21 -10.78 0.86 -15.22
C LEU A 21 -10.09 1.50 -16.42
N GLU A 22 -10.78 1.65 -17.56
CA GLU A 22 -10.22 2.36 -18.72
C GLU A 22 -9.95 3.83 -18.40
N ILE A 23 -10.86 4.52 -17.70
CA ILE A 23 -10.63 5.90 -17.22
C ILE A 23 -9.39 5.95 -16.31
N LEU A 24 -9.22 4.98 -15.41
CA LEU A 24 -8.03 4.89 -14.56
C LEU A 24 -6.75 4.73 -15.41
N LYS A 25 -6.79 3.88 -16.44
CA LYS A 25 -5.67 3.65 -17.36
C LYS A 25 -5.32 4.90 -18.18
N GLU A 26 -6.31 5.67 -18.61
CA GLU A 26 -6.11 6.97 -19.28
C GLU A 26 -5.37 7.98 -18.38
N ASN A 27 -5.52 7.86 -17.06
CA ASN A 27 -4.90 8.72 -16.06
C ASN A 27 -3.72 8.04 -15.32
N MET A 28 -3.13 6.99 -15.90
CA MET A 28 -2.04 6.21 -15.29
C MET A 28 -0.86 7.06 -14.79
N HIS A 29 -0.54 8.14 -15.51
CA HIS A 29 0.54 9.04 -15.10
C HIS A 29 0.26 9.68 -13.73
N GLU A 30 -0.97 10.10 -13.47
CA GLU A 30 -1.37 10.67 -12.18
C GLU A 30 -1.32 9.63 -11.07
N LEU A 31 -1.65 8.37 -11.38
CA LEU A 31 -1.58 7.26 -10.42
C LEU A 31 -0.12 7.03 -10.00
N GLN A 32 0.79 7.05 -10.98
CA GLN A 32 2.22 6.88 -10.76
C GLN A 32 2.80 8.06 -9.97
N LEU A 33 2.47 9.30 -10.34
CA LEU A 33 2.88 10.50 -9.60
C LEU A 33 2.38 10.47 -8.16
N GLY A 34 1.09 10.18 -7.95
CA GLY A 34 0.52 10.07 -6.60
C GLY A 34 1.17 8.97 -5.78
N SER A 35 1.58 7.86 -6.42
CA SER A 35 2.21 6.72 -5.72
C SER A 35 3.62 7.00 -5.19
N THR A 36 4.25 8.11 -5.58
CA THR A 36 5.58 8.51 -5.08
C THR A 36 5.56 9.88 -4.40
N TYR A 37 4.50 10.67 -4.58
CA TYR A 37 4.42 12.04 -4.10
C TYR A 37 4.60 12.22 -2.58
N PRO A 38 4.02 11.37 -1.70
CA PRO A 38 4.09 11.62 -0.26
C PRO A 38 5.52 11.71 0.32
N ASP A 39 6.48 10.97 -0.25
CA ASP A 39 7.91 11.06 0.12
C ASP A 39 8.56 12.41 -0.22
N TYR A 40 7.89 13.22 -1.03
CA TYR A 40 8.36 14.52 -1.51
C TYR A 40 7.38 15.65 -1.21
N ASP A 41 6.32 15.41 -0.42
CA ASP A 41 5.40 16.46 -0.03
C ASP A 41 6.14 17.48 0.85
N LYS A 42 6.05 18.75 0.45
CA LYS A 42 6.65 19.86 1.21
C LYS A 42 5.99 20.07 2.57
N ASN A 43 4.81 19.48 2.78
CA ASN A 43 4.06 19.50 4.04
C ASN A 43 4.19 18.18 4.81
N ALA A 44 5.07 17.27 4.40
CA ALA A 44 5.32 16.03 5.14
C ALA A 44 5.75 16.33 6.58
N TYR A 45 5.38 15.44 7.50
CA TYR A 45 5.89 15.51 8.87
C TYR A 45 7.40 15.25 8.89
N ASP A 46 8.10 15.87 9.84
CA ASP A 46 9.58 15.89 9.90
C ASP A 46 10.25 14.50 9.80
N LEU A 47 9.57 13.45 10.27
CA LEU A 47 10.09 12.08 10.30
C LEU A 47 9.22 11.09 9.52
N TYR A 48 8.30 11.58 8.68
CA TYR A 48 7.37 10.75 7.91
C TYR A 48 6.60 9.74 8.78
N GLN A 49 6.23 10.11 10.01
CA GLN A 49 5.62 9.20 10.98
C GLN A 49 4.31 8.57 10.46
N ASP A 50 3.60 9.28 9.60
CA ASP A 50 2.35 8.83 8.97
C ASP A 50 2.57 7.80 7.86
N HIS A 51 3.81 7.49 7.48
CA HIS A 51 4.17 6.38 6.59
C HIS A 51 4.29 5.04 7.34
N PHE A 52 4.29 5.09 8.68
CA PHE A 52 4.46 3.92 9.54
C PHE A 52 3.12 3.51 10.16
N TRP A 53 2.98 2.21 10.44
CA TRP A 53 1.82 1.69 11.16
C TRP A 53 2.06 0.27 11.66
N ASP A 54 2.18 0.09 12.97
CA ASP A 54 2.23 -1.22 13.60
C ASP A 54 0.80 -1.82 13.69
N PRO A 55 0.54 -2.95 13.01
CA PRO A 55 -0.76 -3.60 12.96
C PRO A 55 -1.14 -4.36 14.24
N ASP A 56 -0.33 -4.36 15.28
CA ASP A 56 -0.66 -4.93 16.60
C ASP A 56 -1.01 -3.85 17.63
N THR A 57 -0.47 -2.64 17.50
CA THR A 57 -0.71 -1.50 18.41
C THR A 57 -1.66 -0.45 17.83
N ASP A 58 -1.92 -0.49 16.52
CA ASP A 58 -2.63 0.53 15.74
C ASP A 58 -1.93 1.91 15.69
N ASN A 59 -0.64 1.97 16.04
CA ASN A 59 0.12 3.20 16.16
C ASN A 59 1.28 3.28 15.15
N ASN A 60 1.76 4.49 14.88
CA ASN A 60 3.09 4.68 14.28
C ASN A 60 4.18 4.74 15.37
N PHE A 61 5.45 4.70 14.94
CA PHE A 61 6.59 4.62 15.86
C PHE A 61 6.67 5.78 16.87
N SER A 62 6.17 6.98 16.53
CA SER A 62 6.22 8.15 17.42
C SER A 62 5.30 8.06 18.64
N LYS A 63 4.36 7.12 18.63
CA LYS A 63 3.52 6.78 19.78
C LYS A 63 4.04 5.58 20.57
N ASP A 64 4.68 4.64 19.90
CA ASP A 64 5.12 3.38 20.53
C ASP A 64 6.53 3.47 21.13
N ASN A 65 7.40 4.31 20.57
CA ASN A 65 8.78 4.46 21.02
C ASN A 65 8.97 5.74 21.84
N SER A 66 9.40 5.56 23.09
CA SER A 66 9.58 6.64 24.07
C SER A 66 10.49 7.79 23.62
N TRP A 67 11.45 7.53 22.72
CA TRP A 67 12.34 8.57 22.16
C TRP A 67 11.64 9.55 21.24
N TYR A 68 10.51 9.16 20.64
CA TYR A 68 9.82 9.95 19.64
C TYR A 68 8.50 10.55 20.14
N LEU A 69 8.16 10.40 21.43
CA LEU A 69 6.87 10.85 21.98
C LEU A 69 6.59 12.35 21.80
N ALA A 70 7.64 13.19 21.79
CA ALA A 70 7.50 14.63 21.53
C ALA A 70 7.10 14.96 20.09
N TYR A 71 7.22 13.99 19.17
CA TYR A 71 6.85 14.08 17.75
C TYR A 71 5.57 13.29 17.44
N SER A 72 4.78 12.97 18.47
CA SER A 72 3.58 12.14 18.32
C SER A 72 2.53 12.81 17.42
N ILE A 73 2.11 12.09 16.39
CA ILE A 73 1.00 12.48 15.51
C ILE A 73 -0.05 11.36 15.46
N PRO A 74 -1.34 11.69 15.23
CA PRO A 74 -2.39 10.70 15.19
C PRO A 74 -2.40 9.87 13.90
N ASP A 75 -1.90 10.45 12.79
CA ASP A 75 -1.92 9.83 11.46
C ASP A 75 -0.95 8.64 11.38
N THR A 76 -1.36 7.61 10.64
CA THR A 76 -0.62 6.37 10.39
C THR A 76 -0.77 5.99 8.91
N GLY A 77 0.05 5.06 8.42
CA GLY A 77 -0.09 4.59 7.04
C GLY A 77 -1.51 4.09 6.75
N GLU A 78 -2.10 3.37 7.69
CA GLU A 78 -3.49 2.89 7.59
C GLU A 78 -4.52 4.02 7.51
N SER A 79 -4.40 5.07 8.33
CA SER A 79 -5.36 6.18 8.28
C SER A 79 -5.25 6.98 7.00
N GLN A 80 -4.03 7.14 6.48
CA GLN A 80 -3.75 7.85 5.24
C GLN A 80 -4.35 7.12 4.03
N ILE A 81 -4.27 5.78 3.97
CA ILE A 81 -4.93 4.97 2.91
C ILE A 81 -6.41 5.33 2.82
N ARG A 82 -7.12 5.34 3.96
CA ARG A 82 -8.56 5.63 3.99
C ARG A 82 -8.87 7.08 3.66
N LYS A 83 -8.07 8.02 4.16
CA LYS A 83 -8.19 9.47 3.87
C LYS A 83 -8.14 9.69 2.36
N PHE A 84 -7.08 9.24 1.71
CA PHE A 84 -6.86 9.46 0.29
C PHE A 84 -7.83 8.65 -0.58
N SER A 85 -8.22 7.44 -0.15
CA SER A 85 -9.30 6.69 -0.83
C SER A 85 -10.64 7.44 -0.80
N ALA A 86 -10.97 8.11 0.31
CA ALA A 86 -12.19 8.91 0.41
C ALA A 86 -12.15 10.14 -0.50
N LEU A 87 -11.00 10.85 -0.54
CA LEU A 87 -10.77 11.98 -1.44
C LEU A 87 -10.85 11.55 -2.91
N ALA A 88 -10.23 10.43 -3.26
CA ALA A 88 -10.27 9.86 -4.61
C ALA A 88 -11.71 9.58 -5.06
N ARG A 89 -12.54 8.94 -4.21
CA ARG A 89 -13.95 8.67 -4.53
C ARG A 89 -14.76 9.95 -4.72
N TYR A 90 -14.51 10.96 -3.89
CA TYR A 90 -15.20 12.25 -3.97
C TYR A 90 -14.89 12.99 -5.27
N GLU A 91 -13.62 12.96 -5.71
CA GLU A 91 -13.21 13.54 -6.99
C GLU A 91 -13.67 12.71 -8.20
N TRP A 92 -13.76 11.38 -8.06
CA TRP A 92 -14.28 10.51 -9.13
C TRP A 92 -15.76 10.78 -9.40
N GLN A 93 -16.57 10.91 -8.34
CA GLN A 93 -18.03 11.15 -8.45
C GLN A 93 -18.41 12.45 -9.16
N ARG A 94 -17.52 13.44 -9.17
CA ARG A 94 -17.70 14.72 -9.87
C ARG A 94 -17.02 14.78 -11.23
N GLY A 95 -16.43 13.68 -11.69
CA GLY A 95 -15.75 13.59 -12.97
C GLY A 95 -14.34 14.19 -13.02
N ASN A 96 -13.73 14.51 -11.87
CA ASN A 96 -12.34 14.99 -11.81
C ASN A 96 -11.37 13.80 -11.75
N TYR A 97 -11.32 13.02 -12.82
CA TYR A 97 -10.62 11.73 -12.85
C TYR A 97 -9.11 11.85 -12.67
N LYS A 98 -8.48 12.94 -13.12
CA LYS A 98 -7.05 13.20 -12.91
C LYS A 98 -6.73 13.30 -11.42
N GLN A 99 -7.41 14.20 -10.71
CA GLN A 99 -7.19 14.39 -9.27
C GLN A 99 -7.61 13.16 -8.47
N ALA A 100 -8.71 12.51 -8.85
CA ALA A 100 -9.13 11.26 -8.22
C ALA A 100 -8.06 10.18 -8.33
N THR A 101 -7.44 10.06 -9.50
CA THR A 101 -6.39 9.09 -9.77
C THR A 101 -5.09 9.44 -9.03
N PHE A 102 -4.74 10.72 -8.92
CA PHE A 102 -3.64 11.18 -8.08
C PHE A 102 -3.85 10.82 -6.61
N TYR A 103 -5.02 11.13 -6.04
CA TYR A 103 -5.37 10.75 -4.67
C TYR A 103 -5.40 9.24 -4.48
N LEU A 104 -5.85 8.47 -5.47
CA LEU A 104 -5.75 7.01 -5.40
C LEU A 104 -4.29 6.55 -5.39
N GLY A 105 -3.41 7.22 -6.13
CA GLY A 105 -1.96 7.01 -6.10
C GLY A 105 -1.40 7.22 -4.70
N GLU A 106 -1.73 8.35 -4.06
CA GLU A 106 -1.31 8.64 -2.67
C GLU A 106 -1.85 7.58 -1.71
N ALA A 107 -3.10 7.13 -1.84
CA ALA A 107 -3.63 6.05 -1.01
C ALA A 107 -2.81 4.76 -1.16
N MET A 108 -2.39 4.42 -2.38
CA MET A 108 -1.60 3.22 -2.67
C MET A 108 -0.13 3.35 -2.29
N HIS A 109 0.41 4.57 -2.22
CA HIS A 109 1.71 4.83 -1.62
C HIS A 109 1.74 4.35 -0.16
N TYR A 110 0.84 4.87 0.68
CA TYR A 110 0.77 4.47 2.09
C TYR A 110 0.42 2.99 2.27
N PHE A 111 -0.35 2.39 1.34
CA PHE A 111 -0.58 0.94 1.36
C PHE A 111 0.70 0.14 1.05
N GLY A 112 1.50 0.59 0.09
CA GLY A 112 2.81 0.01 -0.20
C GLY A 112 3.73 0.09 1.01
N ASP A 113 3.79 1.26 1.65
CA ASP A 113 4.62 1.49 2.84
C ASP A 113 4.30 0.52 3.96
N ILE A 114 3.03 0.36 4.35
CA ILE A 114 2.67 -0.56 5.44
C ILE A 114 2.91 -2.05 5.10
N ASP A 115 3.21 -2.38 3.84
CA ASP A 115 3.58 -3.73 3.40
C ASP A 115 5.10 -3.87 3.15
N THR A 116 5.87 -2.78 3.19
CA THR A 116 7.33 -2.87 3.37
C THR A 116 7.63 -3.54 4.72
N PRO A 117 8.75 -4.24 4.94
CA PRO A 117 8.99 -4.87 6.25
C PRO A 117 9.23 -3.88 7.39
N TYR A 118 9.95 -2.78 7.13
CA TYR A 118 10.42 -1.88 8.19
C TYR A 118 9.31 -1.00 8.77
N HIS A 119 8.37 -0.54 7.94
CA HIS A 119 7.30 0.36 8.34
C HIS A 119 6.29 -0.26 9.33
N PRO A 120 5.73 -1.46 9.10
CA PRO A 120 4.83 -2.12 10.04
C PRO A 120 5.54 -2.73 11.25
N ALA A 121 6.86 -2.79 11.22
CA ALA A 121 7.68 -3.07 12.40
C ALA A 121 8.05 -1.81 13.20
N ASN A 122 7.62 -0.62 12.75
CA ASN A 122 7.96 0.67 13.37
C ASN A 122 9.47 0.91 13.53
N VAL A 123 10.29 0.43 12.58
CA VAL A 123 11.76 0.59 12.59
C VAL A 123 12.17 1.64 11.57
N THR A 124 12.55 2.82 12.04
CA THR A 124 12.88 3.97 11.17
C THR A 124 14.27 3.86 10.55
N ALA A 125 14.56 4.73 9.58
CA ALA A 125 15.91 4.92 9.04
C ALA A 125 16.92 5.43 10.09
N VAL A 126 16.46 6.04 11.19
CA VAL A 126 17.30 6.45 12.32
C VAL A 126 17.62 5.25 13.21
N ASP A 127 16.64 4.38 13.45
CA ASP A 127 16.81 3.19 14.31
C ASP A 127 17.69 2.11 13.64
N SER A 128 17.65 2.02 12.30
CA SER A 128 18.43 1.05 11.54
C SER A 128 18.87 1.59 10.19
N ALA A 129 20.19 1.57 9.95
CA ALA A 129 20.76 1.79 8.61
C ALA A 129 20.28 0.75 7.58
N GLY A 130 19.71 -0.37 8.04
CA GLY A 130 19.12 -1.39 7.19
C GLY A 130 17.85 -0.97 6.47
N HIS A 131 17.11 -0.01 7.02
CA HIS A 131 15.85 0.48 6.45
C HIS A 131 16.06 0.97 5.01
N VAL A 132 16.87 2.02 4.85
CA VAL A 132 17.17 2.62 3.54
C VAL A 132 17.92 1.63 2.63
N LYS A 133 18.78 0.78 3.21
CA LYS A 133 19.53 -0.24 2.44
C LYS A 133 18.60 -1.29 1.84
N PHE A 134 17.61 -1.75 2.59
CA PHE A 134 16.65 -2.74 2.12
C PHE A 134 15.78 -2.17 1.00
N GLU A 135 15.29 -0.94 1.16
CA GLU A 135 14.50 -0.26 0.14
C GLU A 135 15.30 -0.01 -1.14
N THR A 136 16.56 0.40 -1.01
CA THR A 136 17.47 0.54 -2.16
C THR A 136 17.68 -0.80 -2.86
N PHE A 137 17.90 -1.88 -2.09
CA PHE A 137 18.06 -3.23 -2.63
C PHE A 137 16.82 -3.68 -3.41
N ALA A 138 15.62 -3.41 -2.88
CA ALA A 138 14.35 -3.72 -3.53
C ALA A 138 14.13 -2.87 -4.79
N GLU A 139 14.45 -1.58 -4.75
CA GLU A 139 14.33 -0.63 -5.86
C GLU A 139 15.20 -1.02 -7.07
N GLU A 140 16.42 -1.50 -6.82
CA GLU A 140 17.33 -2.03 -7.86
C GLU A 140 16.77 -3.28 -8.57
N ARG A 141 15.89 -4.03 -7.91
CA ARG A 141 15.38 -5.33 -8.37
C ARG A 141 13.88 -5.34 -8.69
N LYS A 142 13.16 -4.24 -8.50
CA LYS A 142 11.69 -4.14 -8.65
C LYS A 142 11.14 -4.75 -9.94
N GLU A 143 11.90 -4.68 -11.04
CA GLU A 143 11.52 -5.23 -12.34
C GLU A 143 11.40 -6.76 -12.29
N GLN A 144 12.23 -7.44 -11.49
CA GLN A 144 12.25 -8.90 -11.32
C GLN A 144 11.09 -9.40 -10.43
N TYR A 145 10.50 -8.51 -9.62
CA TYR A 145 9.44 -8.85 -8.67
C TYR A 145 8.02 -8.56 -9.20
N LYS A 146 7.90 -8.14 -10.45
CA LYS A 146 6.60 -7.90 -11.09
C LYS A 146 5.78 -9.19 -11.17
N ILE A 147 4.52 -9.10 -10.76
CA ILE A 147 3.52 -10.17 -10.96
C ILE A 147 2.40 -9.66 -11.89
N ASN A 148 1.71 -10.57 -12.57
CA ASN A 148 0.69 -10.23 -13.56
C ASN A 148 -0.72 -10.74 -13.21
N THR A 149 -0.90 -11.41 -12.07
CA THR A 149 -2.18 -11.91 -11.55
C THR A 149 -2.09 -12.06 -10.03
N VAL A 150 -3.22 -11.96 -9.31
CA VAL A 150 -3.28 -12.41 -7.91
C VAL A 150 -3.36 -13.93 -7.78
N GLY A 151 -3.63 -14.64 -8.89
CA GLY A 151 -3.78 -16.09 -8.97
C GLY A 151 -5.22 -16.58 -9.11
N CYS A 152 -6.21 -15.67 -9.17
CA CYS A 152 -7.63 -15.98 -9.35
C CYS A 152 -8.36 -14.82 -10.05
N LYS A 153 -9.58 -15.05 -10.51
CA LYS A 153 -10.46 -14.05 -11.15
C LYS A 153 -11.29 -13.27 -10.14
N THR A 154 -11.86 -12.14 -10.57
CA THR A 154 -12.63 -11.25 -9.69
C THR A 154 -13.92 -11.85 -9.11
N ASN A 155 -14.43 -12.94 -9.69
CA ASN A 155 -15.56 -13.71 -9.15
C ASN A 155 -15.17 -14.80 -8.15
N GLU A 156 -13.89 -14.91 -7.78
CA GLU A 156 -13.35 -15.88 -6.81
C GLU A 156 -13.01 -15.21 -5.47
N ASP A 157 -12.70 -16.02 -4.46
CA ASP A 157 -12.71 -15.62 -3.03
C ASP A 157 -11.91 -14.35 -2.72
N PHE A 158 -10.69 -14.20 -3.26
CA PHE A 158 -9.85 -13.02 -2.97
C PHE A 158 -10.57 -11.69 -3.26
N TYR A 159 -11.21 -11.58 -4.43
CA TYR A 159 -11.91 -10.37 -4.83
C TYR A 159 -13.35 -10.34 -4.32
N ALA A 160 -14.02 -11.50 -4.26
CA ALA A 160 -15.38 -11.59 -3.74
C ALA A 160 -15.45 -11.16 -2.26
N ASP A 161 -14.45 -11.51 -1.45
CA ASP A 161 -14.35 -11.13 -0.04
C ASP A 161 -14.25 -9.62 0.16
N ILE A 162 -13.54 -8.94 -0.74
CA ILE A 162 -13.32 -7.49 -0.71
C ILE A 162 -14.65 -6.71 -0.75
N LEU A 163 -15.69 -7.25 -1.40
CA LEU A 163 -16.98 -6.57 -1.56
C LEU A 163 -18.02 -6.90 -0.47
N LYS A 164 -17.73 -7.87 0.42
CA LYS A 164 -18.67 -8.37 1.44
C LYS A 164 -18.99 -7.32 2.51
N ASN A 165 -17.97 -6.66 3.07
CA ASN A 165 -18.17 -5.64 4.09
C ASN A 165 -18.52 -4.28 3.44
N LYS A 166 -19.69 -3.73 3.78
CA LYS A 166 -20.15 -2.44 3.24
C LYS A 166 -19.52 -1.24 3.93
N ASP A 167 -19.03 -1.39 5.15
CA ASP A 167 -18.22 -0.38 5.82
C ASP A 167 -16.81 -0.37 5.20
N PHE A 168 -16.53 0.62 4.35
CA PHE A 168 -15.23 0.79 3.71
C PHE A 168 -14.11 0.97 4.74
N ASN A 169 -14.34 1.72 5.82
CA ASN A 169 -13.29 2.01 6.79
C ASN A 169 -12.93 0.75 7.58
N ALA A 170 -13.93 0.02 8.05
CA ALA A 170 -13.70 -1.25 8.75
C ALA A 170 -13.03 -2.29 7.84
N TRP A 171 -13.47 -2.40 6.57
CA TRP A 171 -12.84 -3.27 5.59
C TRP A 171 -11.39 -2.88 5.31
N SER A 172 -11.13 -1.61 4.99
CA SER A 172 -9.80 -1.12 4.61
C SER A 172 -8.80 -1.32 5.73
N LYS A 173 -9.20 -1.06 6.98
CA LYS A 173 -8.34 -1.28 8.16
C LYS A 173 -7.90 -2.74 8.30
N GLU A 174 -8.84 -3.68 8.25
CA GLU A 174 -8.51 -5.10 8.42
C GLU A 174 -7.83 -5.70 7.19
N TYR A 175 -8.16 -5.20 5.99
CA TYR A 175 -7.45 -5.56 4.76
C TYR A 175 -5.98 -5.11 4.86
N ALA A 176 -5.72 -3.84 5.18
CA ALA A 176 -4.39 -3.31 5.45
C ALA A 176 -3.66 -4.10 6.53
N ARG A 177 -4.34 -4.44 7.64
CA ARG A 177 -3.76 -5.22 8.76
C ARG A 177 -3.20 -6.55 8.31
N GLY A 178 -3.87 -7.27 7.42
CA GLY A 178 -3.40 -8.58 6.93
C GLY A 178 -2.05 -8.49 6.22
N PHE A 179 -1.91 -7.49 5.34
CA PHE A 179 -0.66 -7.24 4.62
C PHE A 179 0.43 -6.72 5.57
N ALA A 180 0.10 -5.73 6.42
CA ALA A 180 1.05 -5.18 7.39
C ALA A 180 1.57 -6.24 8.38
N LYS A 181 0.72 -7.17 8.84
CA LYS A 181 1.19 -8.29 9.68
C LYS A 181 2.15 -9.22 8.95
N THR A 182 1.95 -9.39 7.65
CA THR A 182 2.87 -10.15 6.81
C THR A 182 4.21 -9.42 6.67
N GLY A 183 4.18 -8.12 6.34
CA GLY A 183 5.38 -7.27 6.28
C GLY A 183 6.16 -7.26 7.60
N LYS A 184 5.46 -7.09 8.73
CA LYS A 184 6.05 -7.14 10.08
C LYS A 184 6.69 -8.50 10.38
N SER A 185 6.01 -9.60 10.04
CA SER A 185 6.56 -10.95 10.19
C SER A 185 7.84 -11.14 9.35
N ILE A 186 7.83 -10.64 8.11
CA ILE A 186 8.99 -10.66 7.21
C ILE A 186 10.16 -9.83 7.75
N TYR A 187 9.91 -8.71 8.43
CA TYR A 187 10.97 -7.94 9.07
C TYR A 187 11.78 -8.80 10.05
N TYR A 188 11.10 -9.42 11.02
CA TYR A 188 11.76 -10.21 12.05
C TYR A 188 12.38 -11.49 11.50
N SER A 189 11.79 -12.09 10.46
CA SER A 189 12.24 -13.38 9.93
C SER A 189 13.28 -13.27 8.82
N HIS A 190 13.31 -12.20 8.03
CA HIS A 190 14.12 -12.14 6.80
C HIS A 190 14.71 -10.75 6.45
N ALA A 191 14.11 -9.62 6.85
CA ALA A 191 14.52 -8.29 6.34
C ALA A 191 15.38 -7.43 7.29
N SER A 192 15.50 -7.81 8.57
CA SER A 192 16.39 -7.12 9.52
C SER A 192 17.87 -7.19 9.12
N MET A 193 18.70 -6.34 9.74
CA MET A 193 20.15 -6.25 9.49
C MET A 193 20.95 -7.49 9.91
N SER A 194 20.38 -8.42 10.67
CA SER A 194 21.04 -9.67 11.03
C SER A 194 20.89 -10.77 9.96
N HIS A 195 20.11 -10.52 8.92
CA HIS A 195 19.76 -11.50 7.89
C HIS A 195 20.63 -11.36 6.64
N SER A 196 20.64 -12.40 5.81
CA SER A 196 21.50 -12.49 4.63
C SER A 196 20.91 -11.78 3.40
N TRP A 197 21.70 -11.67 2.33
CA TRP A 197 21.20 -11.17 1.04
C TRP A 197 20.12 -12.06 0.41
N ASP A 198 20.19 -13.38 0.63
CA ASP A 198 19.16 -14.31 0.14
C ASP A 198 17.84 -14.10 0.91
N ASP A 199 17.92 -13.82 2.21
CA ASP A 199 16.76 -13.47 3.02
C ASP A 199 16.15 -12.13 2.58
N TRP A 200 16.99 -11.15 2.24
CA TRP A 200 16.54 -9.86 1.71
C TRP A 200 15.87 -10.00 0.33
N ASP A 201 16.40 -10.85 -0.56
CA ASP A 201 15.76 -11.16 -1.84
C ASP A 201 14.38 -11.80 -1.63
N TYR A 202 14.29 -12.77 -0.72
CA TYR A 202 13.02 -13.38 -0.34
C TYR A 202 12.03 -12.35 0.22
N ALA A 203 12.47 -11.54 1.18
CA ALA A 203 11.67 -10.51 1.81
C ALA A 203 11.13 -9.53 0.77
N ALA A 204 11.99 -8.95 -0.07
CA ALA A 204 11.62 -7.99 -1.11
C ALA A 204 10.65 -8.60 -2.13
N LYS A 205 10.90 -9.85 -2.55
CA LYS A 205 10.02 -10.56 -3.48
C LYS A 205 8.63 -10.77 -2.90
N VAL A 206 8.53 -11.19 -1.64
CA VAL A 206 7.25 -11.45 -0.97
C VAL A 206 6.48 -10.15 -0.77
N THR A 207 7.11 -9.12 -0.19
CA THR A 207 6.42 -7.87 0.11
C THR A 207 6.04 -7.09 -1.14
N LEU A 208 6.89 -7.01 -2.17
CA LEU A 208 6.50 -6.35 -3.42
C LEU A 208 5.40 -7.12 -4.17
N ALA A 209 5.40 -8.45 -4.12
CA ALA A 209 4.28 -9.23 -4.67
C ALA A 209 2.99 -8.97 -3.89
N ASN A 210 3.06 -8.91 -2.56
CA ASN A 210 1.93 -8.57 -1.70
C ASN A 210 1.40 -7.16 -2.00
N SER A 211 2.26 -6.17 -2.14
CA SER A 211 1.84 -4.78 -2.37
C SER A 211 1.13 -4.65 -3.72
N GLN A 212 1.62 -5.39 -4.73
CA GLN A 212 0.98 -5.48 -6.03
C GLN A 212 -0.40 -6.16 -5.98
N LYS A 213 -0.55 -7.25 -5.21
CA LYS A 213 -1.83 -7.95 -5.00
C LYS A 213 -2.82 -7.10 -4.23
N GLY A 214 -2.39 -6.54 -3.10
CA GLY A 214 -3.20 -5.69 -2.25
C GLY A 214 -3.68 -4.44 -2.98
N THR A 215 -2.80 -3.80 -3.76
CA THR A 215 -3.18 -2.68 -4.63
C THR A 215 -4.22 -3.09 -5.67
N ALA A 216 -4.11 -4.28 -6.29
CA ALA A 216 -5.12 -4.76 -7.22
C ALA A 216 -6.49 -4.94 -6.55
N GLY A 217 -6.51 -5.46 -5.32
CA GLY A 217 -7.74 -5.57 -4.52
C GLY A 217 -8.33 -4.22 -4.10
N TYR A 218 -7.50 -3.26 -3.69
CA TYR A 218 -7.95 -1.89 -3.40
C TYR A 218 -8.55 -1.19 -4.63
N ILE A 219 -7.89 -1.32 -5.80
CA ILE A 219 -8.43 -0.79 -7.06
C ILE A 219 -9.76 -1.47 -7.38
N TYR A 220 -9.89 -2.79 -7.21
CA TYR A 220 -11.16 -3.48 -7.44
C TYR A 220 -12.29 -2.98 -6.54
N ARG A 221 -12.01 -2.70 -5.26
CA ARG A 221 -13.01 -2.12 -4.34
C ARG A 221 -13.40 -0.69 -4.71
N PHE A 222 -12.47 0.05 -5.31
CA PHE A 222 -12.62 1.45 -5.64
C PHE A 222 -13.51 1.68 -6.88
N LEU A 223 -13.37 0.82 -7.91
CA LEU A 223 -14.07 0.90 -9.20
C LEU A 223 -15.56 0.52 -9.12
#